data_AF-A0A8J2MDW5-F1
#
_entry.id   AF-A0A8J2MDW5-F1
#
_cell.length_a   1.000
_cell.length_b   1.000
_cell.length_c   1.000
_cell.angle_alpha   90.00
_cell.angle_beta   90.00
_cell.angle_gamma   90.00
#
_symmetry.space_group_name_H-M   'P 1'
#
loop_
_entity.id
_entity.type
_entity.pdbx_description
1 polymer ?
#
loop_
_entity_poly.entity_id
_entity_poly.type
_entity_poly.pdbx_seq_one_letter_code
_entity_poly.pdbx_strand_id
1 'polypeptide(L)'
;MVIDDDVLDILKYFEIDPNVGFLLPNPSAKLPEEFEPWHQIADEIQELIEYNMLEDRLQQLPLISTDILKTNNELRLAHLLLTTLAAGHVWQDGSDKARLTVPANISLPLFDVCYRLGLKPIVCHASVCLANWKPIQEMSAFNAAMIDIIAFRFIKHPGNRWFFTLTAQIEAELAEAICAITSACLHGKIEESTMQHIYNGVTKATSTIEVRHYTVFNRSY
;
A
#
# COMPACT_ATOMS: atom_id res chain seq x y z
N MET A 1 20.91 -0.75 15.58
CA MET A 1 21.27 -2.18 15.58
C MET A 1 22.26 -2.40 14.44
N VAL A 2 23.37 -3.08 14.68
CA VAL A 2 24.22 -3.56 13.59
C VAL A 2 23.54 -4.82 13.06
N ILE A 3 23.10 -4.79 11.81
CA ILE A 3 22.49 -5.95 11.15
C ILE A 3 23.63 -6.66 10.42
N ASP A 4 23.93 -7.89 10.78
CA ASP A 4 24.92 -8.70 10.08
C ASP A 4 24.41 -9.15 8.69
N ASP A 5 25.33 -9.56 7.81
CA ASP A 5 25.01 -9.91 6.43
C ASP A 5 24.05 -11.12 6.33
N ASP A 6 24.14 -12.08 7.25
CA ASP A 6 23.27 -13.27 7.26
C ASP A 6 21.81 -12.87 7.59
N VAL A 7 21.62 -11.93 8.53
CA VAL A 7 20.29 -11.37 8.81
C VAL A 7 19.75 -10.60 7.60
N LEU A 8 20.59 -9.81 6.92
CA LEU A 8 20.18 -9.10 5.70
C LEU A 8 19.74 -10.05 4.59
N ASP A 9 20.42 -11.17 4.41
CA ASP A 9 20.04 -12.19 3.42
C ASP A 9 18.68 -12.82 3.75
N ILE A 10 18.38 -13.08 5.02
CA ILE A 10 17.07 -13.57 5.45
C ILE A 10 15.98 -12.53 5.21
N LEU A 11 16.21 -11.27 5.62
CA LEU A 11 15.27 -10.18 5.40
C LEU A 11 14.95 -10.04 3.90
N LYS A 12 15.98 -10.08 3.05
CA LYS A 12 15.83 -10.03 1.59
C LYS A 12 15.04 -11.22 1.04
N TYR A 13 15.29 -12.43 1.54
CA TYR A 13 14.54 -13.63 1.14
C TYR A 13 13.04 -13.49 1.44
N PHE A 14 12.68 -12.86 2.56
CA PHE A 14 11.29 -12.60 2.95
C PHE A 14 10.74 -11.26 2.43
N GLU A 15 11.46 -10.55 1.56
CA GLU A 15 11.09 -9.23 1.03
C GLU A 15 10.83 -8.16 2.12
N ILE A 16 11.65 -8.17 3.17
CA ILE A 16 11.60 -7.22 4.29
C ILE A 16 12.72 -6.19 4.14
N ASP A 17 12.36 -4.91 4.13
CA ASP A 17 13.34 -3.83 4.16
C ASP A 17 13.75 -3.52 5.61
N PRO A 18 15.05 -3.36 5.92
CA PRO A 18 15.50 -3.13 7.28
C PRO A 18 15.06 -1.77 7.87
N ASN A 19 14.68 -0.81 7.03
CA ASN A 19 14.29 0.54 7.45
C ASN A 19 12.77 0.75 7.47
N VAL A 20 12.04 0.06 6.59
CA VAL A 20 10.59 0.23 6.44
C VAL A 20 9.77 -1.05 6.63
N GLY A 21 10.42 -2.15 7.04
CA GLY A 21 9.76 -3.40 7.36
C GLY A 21 9.13 -4.02 6.13
N PHE A 22 7.84 -4.34 6.21
CA PHE A 22 7.09 -4.94 5.10
C PHE A 22 6.59 -3.92 4.06
N LEU A 23 6.80 -2.61 4.27
CA LEU A 23 6.52 -1.64 3.21
C LEU A 23 7.38 -1.95 2.00
N LEU A 24 6.80 -1.84 0.80
CA LEU A 24 7.55 -1.92 -0.43
C LEU A 24 8.50 -0.70 -0.49
N PRO A 25 9.84 -0.89 -0.48
CA PRO A 25 10.77 0.23 -0.55
C PRO A 25 10.75 0.84 -1.95
N ASN A 26 10.66 2.16 -2.04
CA ASN A 26 10.62 2.91 -3.29
C ASN A 26 9.57 2.38 -4.29
N PRO A 27 8.28 2.38 -3.91
CA PRO A 27 7.23 1.88 -4.78
C PRO A 27 7.17 2.71 -6.06
N SER A 28 6.91 2.05 -7.19
CA SER A 28 6.68 2.79 -8.44
C SER A 28 5.39 3.59 -8.31
N ALA A 29 5.43 4.85 -8.74
CA ALA A 29 4.26 5.71 -8.83
C ALA A 29 3.70 5.82 -10.26
N LYS A 30 4.37 5.21 -11.25
CA LYS A 30 3.98 5.25 -12.66
C LYS A 30 4.18 3.91 -13.34
N LEU A 31 3.28 3.60 -14.26
CA LEU A 31 3.42 2.48 -15.20
C LEU A 31 3.81 3.02 -16.58
N PRO A 32 4.20 2.16 -17.53
CA PRO A 32 4.31 2.54 -18.93
C PRO A 32 3.04 3.24 -19.47
N GLU A 33 3.19 4.05 -20.51
CA GLU A 33 2.15 4.92 -21.07
C GLU A 33 0.89 4.15 -21.49
N GLU A 34 1.03 2.89 -21.89
CA GLU A 34 -0.08 2.00 -22.26
C GLU A 34 -1.08 1.78 -21.12
N PHE A 35 -0.65 1.95 -19.86
CA PHE A 35 -1.47 1.79 -18.67
C PHE A 35 -2.00 3.11 -18.11
N GLU A 36 -1.74 4.24 -18.77
CA GLU A 36 -2.25 5.56 -18.38
C GLU A 36 -3.77 5.58 -18.15
N PRO A 37 -4.62 4.87 -18.93
CA PRO A 37 -6.05 4.81 -18.64
C PRO A 37 -6.40 4.28 -17.24
N TRP A 38 -5.60 3.39 -16.65
CA TRP A 38 -5.80 2.93 -15.28
C TRP A 38 -5.46 4.01 -14.25
N HIS A 39 -4.37 4.76 -14.49
CA HIS A 39 -3.96 5.89 -13.64
C HIS A 39 -5.02 6.98 -13.63
N GLN A 40 -5.46 7.42 -14.81
CA GLN A 40 -6.47 8.47 -14.94
C GLN A 40 -7.75 8.16 -14.16
N ILE A 41 -8.29 6.94 -14.34
CA ILE A 41 -9.51 6.54 -13.63
C ILE A 41 -9.27 6.45 -12.13
N ALA A 42 -8.11 5.94 -11.68
CA ALA A 42 -7.79 5.83 -10.26
C ALA A 42 -7.60 7.21 -9.60
N ASP A 43 -7.01 8.17 -10.31
CA ASP A 43 -6.82 9.55 -9.84
C ASP A 43 -8.15 10.32 -9.78
N GLU A 44 -9.02 10.14 -10.78
CA GLU A 44 -10.33 10.79 -10.88
C GLU A 44 -11.45 10.03 -10.14
N ILE A 45 -11.14 8.87 -9.53
CA ILE A 45 -12.17 7.90 -9.08
C ILE A 45 -13.19 8.51 -8.13
N GLN A 46 -12.75 9.44 -7.28
CA GLN A 46 -13.60 10.13 -6.35
C GLN A 46 -14.66 10.97 -7.04
N GLU A 47 -14.24 11.80 -8.01
CA GLU A 47 -15.12 12.69 -8.76
C GLU A 47 -16.05 11.87 -9.65
N LEU A 48 -15.52 10.82 -10.29
CA LEU A 48 -16.31 9.90 -11.10
C LEU A 48 -17.43 9.24 -10.30
N ILE A 49 -17.19 8.84 -9.04
CA ILE A 49 -18.24 8.29 -8.17
C ILE A 49 -19.25 9.37 -7.79
N GLU A 50 -18.78 10.55 -7.35
CA GLU A 50 -19.66 11.65 -6.92
C GLU A 50 -20.61 12.13 -8.03
N TYR A 51 -20.13 12.14 -9.28
CA TYR A 51 -20.92 12.53 -10.45
C TYR A 51 -21.64 11.36 -11.13
N ASN A 52 -21.57 10.14 -10.58
CA ASN A 52 -22.14 8.92 -11.17
C ASN A 52 -21.64 8.62 -12.60
N MET A 53 -20.39 8.97 -12.89
CA MET A 53 -19.74 8.81 -14.20
C MET A 53 -18.75 7.63 -14.25
N LEU A 54 -18.45 7.01 -13.10
CA LEU A 54 -17.44 5.94 -13.03
C LEU A 54 -17.81 4.75 -13.93
N GLU A 55 -19.07 4.33 -13.96
CA GLU A 55 -19.47 3.20 -14.80
C GLU A 55 -19.24 3.47 -16.29
N ASP A 56 -19.69 4.61 -16.79
CA ASP A 56 -19.50 4.98 -18.21
C ASP A 56 -18.01 5.05 -18.56
N ARG A 57 -17.19 5.56 -17.63
CA ARG A 57 -15.75 5.64 -17.80
C ARG A 57 -15.09 4.26 -17.85
N LEU A 58 -15.51 3.33 -16.99
CA LEU A 58 -15.00 1.95 -16.97
C LEU A 58 -15.47 1.15 -18.19
N GLN A 59 -16.64 1.42 -18.75
CA GLN A 59 -17.10 0.77 -19.98
C GLN A 59 -16.27 1.19 -21.21
N GLN A 60 -15.74 2.41 -21.21
CA GLN A 60 -14.85 2.92 -22.27
C GLN A 60 -13.39 2.48 -22.11
N LEU A 61 -13.03 1.89 -20.96
CA LEU A 61 -11.66 1.43 -20.71
C LEU A 61 -11.33 0.26 -21.65
N PRO A 62 -10.27 0.34 -22.47
CA PRO A 62 -9.85 -0.80 -23.29
C PRO A 62 -9.33 -1.94 -22.42
N LEU A 63 -9.42 -3.17 -22.91
CA LEU A 63 -8.69 -4.29 -22.31
C LEU A 63 -7.20 -4.11 -22.61
N ILE A 64 -6.40 -3.86 -21.58
CA ILE A 64 -4.95 -3.66 -21.69
C ILE A 64 -4.23 -4.94 -21.24
N SER A 65 -3.30 -5.44 -22.05
CA SER A 65 -2.45 -6.58 -21.68
C SER A 65 -1.37 -6.18 -20.67
N THR A 66 -1.11 -7.06 -19.71
CA THR A 66 -0.12 -6.92 -18.64
C THR A 66 1.24 -7.54 -18.99
N ASP A 67 1.39 -8.08 -20.21
CA ASP A 67 2.58 -8.82 -20.66
C ASP A 67 3.88 -8.02 -20.53
N ILE A 68 3.82 -6.70 -20.72
CA ILE A 68 5.00 -5.82 -20.68
C ILE A 68 5.42 -5.41 -19.28
N LEU A 69 4.57 -5.59 -18.25
CA LEU A 69 4.96 -5.41 -16.85
C LEU A 69 5.95 -6.51 -16.50
N LYS A 70 7.13 -6.21 -15.98
CA LYS A 70 8.17 -7.22 -15.70
C LYS A 70 8.61 -7.24 -14.24
N THR A 71 8.63 -6.08 -13.60
CA THR A 71 9.19 -5.93 -12.24
C THR A 71 8.13 -6.15 -11.17
N ASN A 72 8.56 -6.51 -9.96
CA ASN A 72 7.67 -6.60 -8.80
C ASN A 72 6.98 -5.25 -8.53
N ASN A 73 7.72 -4.14 -8.60
CA ASN A 73 7.18 -2.79 -8.42
C ASN A 73 6.06 -2.46 -9.41
N GLU A 74 6.24 -2.78 -10.69
CA GLU A 74 5.20 -2.58 -11.72
C GLU A 74 3.97 -3.43 -11.43
N LEU A 75 4.15 -4.70 -11.05
CA LEU A 75 3.04 -5.58 -10.74
C LEU A 75 2.28 -5.13 -9.49
N ARG A 76 2.98 -4.67 -8.45
CA ARG A 76 2.38 -4.13 -7.22
C ARG A 76 1.56 -2.88 -7.51
N LEU A 77 2.06 -1.97 -8.35
CA LEU A 77 1.33 -0.79 -8.79
C LEU A 77 0.12 -1.15 -9.66
N ALA A 78 0.28 -2.07 -10.62
CA ALA A 78 -0.84 -2.55 -11.44
C ALA A 78 -1.94 -3.18 -10.59
N HIS A 79 -1.57 -4.01 -9.60
CA HIS A 79 -2.51 -4.59 -8.66
C HIS A 79 -3.24 -3.52 -7.85
N LEU A 80 -2.52 -2.50 -7.35
CA LEU A 80 -3.10 -1.38 -6.62
C LEU A 80 -4.12 -0.60 -7.47
N LEU A 81 -3.78 -0.26 -8.72
CA LEU A 81 -4.69 0.46 -9.63
C LEU A 81 -5.91 -0.40 -9.98
N LEU A 82 -5.71 -1.65 -10.41
CA LEU A 82 -6.80 -2.53 -10.81
C LEU A 82 -7.74 -2.87 -9.66
N THR A 83 -7.21 -3.06 -8.45
CA THR A 83 -8.06 -3.24 -7.25
C THR A 83 -8.78 -1.95 -6.85
N THR A 84 -8.20 -0.77 -7.12
CA THR A 84 -8.89 0.53 -6.97
C THR A 84 -10.09 0.60 -7.93
N LEU A 85 -9.88 0.32 -9.22
CA LEU A 85 -10.92 0.34 -10.24
C LEU A 85 -12.03 -0.70 -9.94
N ALA A 86 -11.65 -1.92 -9.56
CA ALA A 86 -12.59 -2.97 -9.21
C ALA A 86 -13.41 -2.61 -7.95
N ALA A 87 -12.77 -2.07 -6.90
CA ALA A 87 -13.46 -1.64 -5.70
C ALA A 87 -14.43 -0.48 -5.99
N GLY A 88 -14.02 0.49 -6.82
CA GLY A 88 -14.90 1.56 -7.28
C GLY A 88 -16.12 1.01 -8.02
N HIS A 89 -15.91 0.11 -8.99
CA HIS A 89 -17.03 -0.51 -9.72
C HIS A 89 -18.03 -1.20 -8.79
N VAL A 90 -17.52 -2.04 -7.88
CA VAL A 90 -18.35 -2.87 -7.00
C VAL A 90 -19.13 -2.03 -6.00
N TRP A 91 -18.51 -0.99 -5.43
CA TRP A 91 -19.02 -0.28 -4.26
C TRP A 91 -19.50 1.15 -4.50
N GLN A 92 -19.42 1.69 -5.72
CA GLN A 92 -19.82 3.07 -6.04
C GLN A 92 -21.24 3.43 -5.59
N ASP A 93 -22.16 2.46 -5.61
CA ASP A 93 -23.58 2.64 -5.28
C ASP A 93 -23.90 2.42 -3.78
N GLY A 94 -22.86 2.22 -2.95
CA GLY A 94 -22.96 1.93 -1.52
C GLY A 94 -22.98 0.43 -1.20
N SER A 95 -22.81 0.10 0.09
CA SER A 95 -22.68 -1.29 0.57
C SER A 95 -23.88 -2.18 0.26
N ASP A 96 -25.08 -1.59 0.21
CA ASP A 96 -26.34 -2.32 0.02
C ASP A 96 -26.66 -2.60 -1.46
N LYS A 97 -25.88 -2.01 -2.37
CA LYS A 97 -26.06 -2.11 -3.83
C LYS A 97 -24.79 -2.60 -4.51
N ALA A 98 -24.05 -3.46 -3.82
CA ALA A 98 -22.81 -4.03 -4.33
C ALA A 98 -23.04 -4.76 -5.66
N ARG A 99 -22.19 -4.49 -6.65
CA ARG A 99 -22.25 -5.19 -7.92
C ARG A 99 -21.61 -6.58 -7.80
N LEU A 100 -22.26 -7.58 -8.37
CA LEU A 100 -21.85 -8.98 -8.26
C LEU A 100 -20.92 -9.44 -9.39
N THR A 101 -20.57 -8.53 -10.30
CA THR A 101 -19.71 -8.79 -11.45
C THR A 101 -18.68 -7.68 -11.60
N VAL A 102 -17.53 -8.00 -12.16
CA VAL A 102 -16.50 -7.02 -12.54
C VAL A 102 -16.26 -7.13 -14.05
N PRO A 103 -16.26 -6.02 -14.81
CA PRO A 103 -16.00 -6.01 -16.25
C PRO A 103 -14.70 -6.73 -16.65
N ALA A 104 -14.70 -7.35 -17.84
CA ALA A 104 -13.57 -8.16 -18.33
C ALA A 104 -12.28 -7.34 -18.54
N ASN A 105 -12.41 -6.08 -18.95
CA ASN A 105 -11.30 -5.12 -19.11
C ASN A 105 -10.58 -4.78 -17.79
N ILE A 106 -11.16 -5.08 -16.63
CA ILE A 106 -10.54 -4.94 -15.30
C ILE A 106 -10.19 -6.32 -14.74
N SER A 107 -11.13 -7.27 -14.78
CA SER A 107 -10.96 -8.56 -14.13
C SER A 107 -9.87 -9.41 -14.78
N LEU A 108 -9.78 -9.46 -16.12
CA LEU A 108 -8.75 -10.25 -16.81
C LEU A 108 -7.32 -9.80 -16.47
N PRO A 109 -6.94 -8.50 -16.61
CA PRO A 109 -5.60 -8.07 -16.22
C PRO A 109 -5.37 -8.19 -14.71
N LEU A 110 -6.41 -8.00 -13.87
CA LEU A 110 -6.27 -8.21 -12.43
C LEU A 110 -5.94 -9.67 -12.10
N PHE A 111 -6.60 -10.64 -12.75
CA PHE A 111 -6.31 -12.06 -12.57
C PHE A 111 -4.88 -12.41 -12.99
N ASP A 112 -4.39 -11.90 -14.12
CA ASP A 112 -3.00 -12.11 -14.56
C ASP A 112 -2.00 -11.56 -13.54
N VAL A 113 -2.17 -10.30 -13.13
CA VAL A 113 -1.28 -9.65 -12.16
C VAL A 113 -1.28 -10.41 -10.83
N CYS A 114 -2.46 -10.82 -10.35
CA CYS A 114 -2.60 -11.60 -9.12
C CYS A 114 -1.91 -12.96 -9.21
N TYR A 115 -2.08 -13.67 -10.33
CA TYR A 115 -1.41 -14.95 -10.56
C TYR A 115 0.12 -14.80 -10.48
N ARG A 116 0.67 -13.76 -11.10
CA ARG A 116 2.11 -13.47 -11.12
C ARG A 116 2.66 -13.01 -9.77
N LEU A 117 1.84 -12.34 -8.96
CA LEU A 117 2.19 -11.92 -7.59
C LEU A 117 1.93 -12.99 -6.53
N GLY A 118 1.22 -14.09 -6.85
CA GLY A 118 0.73 -15.04 -5.85
C GLY A 118 -0.33 -14.44 -4.91
N LEU A 119 -1.06 -13.40 -5.35
CA LEU A 119 -2.12 -12.75 -4.60
C LEU A 119 -3.51 -13.19 -5.07
N LYS A 120 -4.53 -12.90 -4.27
CA LYS A 120 -5.94 -13.03 -4.69
C LYS A 120 -6.41 -11.72 -5.35
N PRO A 121 -7.34 -11.77 -6.32
CA PRO A 121 -7.88 -10.61 -7.03
C PRO A 121 -8.88 -9.83 -6.18
N ILE A 122 -8.41 -9.31 -5.05
CA ILE A 122 -9.17 -8.52 -4.11
C ILE A 122 -8.25 -7.53 -3.42
N VAL A 123 -8.83 -6.41 -2.98
CA VAL A 123 -8.18 -5.45 -2.10
C VAL A 123 -7.52 -6.17 -0.92
N CYS A 124 -6.24 -5.90 -0.68
CA CYS A 124 -5.49 -6.47 0.44
C CYS A 124 -4.49 -5.45 1.00
N HIS A 125 -4.09 -5.66 2.26
CA HIS A 125 -3.16 -4.77 2.99
C HIS A 125 -1.84 -4.55 2.24
N ALA A 126 -1.31 -5.62 1.62
CA ALA A 126 -0.08 -5.57 0.84
C ALA A 126 -0.12 -4.62 -0.37
N SER A 127 -1.31 -4.21 -0.79
CA SER A 127 -1.49 -3.27 -1.89
C SER A 127 -1.81 -1.89 -1.37
N VAL A 128 -2.94 -1.77 -0.65
CA VAL A 128 -3.51 -0.47 -0.29
C VAL A 128 -2.80 0.25 0.84
N CYS A 129 -1.94 -0.46 1.57
CA CYS A 129 -1.04 0.12 2.55
C CYS A 129 0.42 -0.06 2.11
N LEU A 130 0.91 -1.30 2.05
CA LEU A 130 2.36 -1.56 1.91
C LEU A 130 2.98 -1.02 0.61
N ALA A 131 2.19 -0.94 -0.47
CA ALA A 131 2.62 -0.46 -1.78
C ALA A 131 1.99 0.89 -2.20
N ASN A 132 1.12 1.48 -1.37
CA ASN A 132 0.31 2.66 -1.73
C ASN A 132 0.86 3.94 -1.11
N TRP A 133 2.11 4.26 -1.38
CA TRP A 133 2.71 5.50 -0.92
C TRP A 133 3.72 6.04 -1.92
N LYS A 134 3.94 7.35 -1.93
CA LYS A 134 5.00 8.00 -2.71
C LYS A 134 5.54 9.21 -1.95
N PRO A 135 6.86 9.47 -1.95
CA PRO A 135 7.40 10.71 -1.37
C PRO A 135 6.83 11.95 -2.06
N ILE A 136 6.48 12.98 -1.29
CA ILE A 136 6.19 14.33 -1.84
C ILE A 136 7.42 15.24 -1.78
N GLN A 137 8.42 14.86 -0.98
CA GLN A 137 9.71 15.53 -0.82
C GLN A 137 10.74 14.51 -0.34
N GLU A 138 12.03 14.84 -0.42
CA GLU A 138 13.09 14.01 0.13
C GLU A 138 12.92 13.83 1.64
N MET A 139 13.17 12.62 2.13
CA MET A 139 13.11 12.29 3.55
C MET A 139 14.26 11.37 3.94
N SER A 140 14.88 11.66 5.08
CA SER A 140 15.94 10.83 5.67
C SER A 140 15.39 9.64 6.46
N ALA A 141 14.13 9.72 6.87
CA ALA A 141 13.40 8.67 7.58
C ALA A 141 11.94 8.67 7.16
N PHE A 142 11.29 7.51 7.22
CA PHE A 142 9.88 7.37 6.84
C PHE A 142 9.00 8.28 7.71
N ASN A 143 8.20 9.13 7.04
CA ASN A 143 7.30 10.07 7.70
C ASN A 143 5.98 10.19 6.93
N ALA A 144 4.88 9.78 7.56
CA ALA A 144 3.52 9.89 7.00
C ALA A 144 3.09 11.31 6.58
N ALA A 145 3.72 12.35 7.12
CA ALA A 145 3.47 13.74 6.72
C ALA A 145 4.16 14.12 5.40
N MET A 146 5.17 13.36 4.97
CA MET A 146 6.02 13.64 3.80
C MET A 146 5.79 12.66 2.63
N ILE A 147 4.77 11.81 2.72
CA ILE A 147 4.34 10.90 1.66
C ILE A 147 2.92 11.23 1.22
N ASP A 148 2.47 10.70 0.11
CA ASP A 148 1.08 10.69 -0.29
C ASP A 148 0.67 9.32 -0.82
N ILE A 149 -0.63 9.02 -0.90
CA ILE A 149 -1.10 7.76 -1.49
C ILE A 149 -1.06 7.83 -3.02
N ILE A 150 -0.82 6.69 -3.66
CA ILE A 150 -0.81 6.58 -5.12
C ILE A 150 -2.25 6.45 -5.63
N ALA A 151 -3.05 5.57 -5.03
CA ALA A 151 -4.45 5.32 -5.41
C ALA A 151 -5.34 5.14 -4.15
N PHE A 152 -6.56 4.59 -4.30
CA PHE A 152 -7.55 4.39 -3.23
C PHE A 152 -8.20 5.67 -2.64
N ARG A 153 -8.29 6.74 -3.44
CA ARG A 153 -8.93 8.01 -3.09
C ARG A 153 -10.44 7.99 -3.29
N PHE A 154 -11.17 7.27 -2.45
CA PHE A 154 -12.62 7.13 -2.59
C PHE A 154 -13.45 8.23 -1.94
N ILE A 155 -12.88 9.01 -1.01
CA ILE A 155 -13.61 10.07 -0.32
C ILE A 155 -12.75 11.33 -0.19
N LYS A 156 -13.42 12.49 -0.28
CA LYS A 156 -12.85 13.84 -0.17
C LYS A 156 -12.22 14.12 1.19
N HIS A 157 -12.63 13.38 2.21
CA HIS A 157 -12.21 13.60 3.59
C HIS A 157 -10.72 13.29 3.76
N PRO A 158 -9.92 14.19 4.40
CA PRO A 158 -8.48 13.97 4.63
C PRO A 158 -8.15 12.65 5.33
N GLY A 159 -9.11 12.12 6.10
CA GLY A 159 -9.06 10.81 6.75
C GLY A 159 -8.79 9.64 5.81
N ASN A 160 -9.15 9.70 4.52
CA ASN A 160 -8.87 8.62 3.56
C ASN A 160 -7.37 8.45 3.33
N ARG A 161 -6.68 9.55 2.99
CA ARG A 161 -5.22 9.57 2.89
C ARG A 161 -4.57 9.17 4.20
N TRP A 162 -5.04 9.76 5.31
CA TRP A 162 -4.44 9.54 6.63
C TRP A 162 -4.55 8.08 7.09
N PHE A 163 -5.66 7.40 6.80
CA PHE A 163 -5.85 6.00 7.14
C PHE A 163 -4.71 5.13 6.60
N PHE A 164 -4.33 5.33 5.34
CA PHE A 164 -3.25 4.57 4.71
C PHE A 164 -1.86 5.06 5.12
N THR A 165 -1.60 6.37 5.13
CA THR A 165 -0.25 6.89 5.42
C THR A 165 0.15 6.69 6.88
N LEU A 166 -0.79 6.78 7.83
CA LEU A 166 -0.52 6.47 9.24
C LEU A 166 -0.30 4.99 9.46
N THR A 167 -1.08 4.13 8.80
CA THR A 167 -0.84 2.68 8.87
C THR A 167 0.54 2.35 8.34
N ALA A 168 0.96 2.97 7.23
CA ALA A 168 2.32 2.79 6.70
C ALA A 168 3.41 3.27 7.68
N GLN A 169 3.18 4.36 8.43
CA GLN A 169 4.12 4.81 9.47
C GLN A 169 4.32 3.75 10.55
N ILE A 170 3.22 3.14 11.00
CA ILE A 170 3.25 2.09 12.01
C ILE A 170 4.04 0.87 11.49
N GLU A 171 3.82 0.46 10.24
CA GLU A 171 4.57 -0.62 9.60
C GLU A 171 6.08 -0.32 9.55
N ALA A 172 6.46 0.92 9.16
CA ALA A 172 7.86 1.34 9.14
C ALA A 172 8.49 1.37 10.54
N GLU A 173 7.76 1.80 11.56
CA GLU A 173 8.25 1.86 12.94
C GLU A 173 8.52 0.48 13.54
N LEU A 174 7.84 -0.56 13.05
CA LEU A 174 8.05 -1.94 13.45
C LEU A 174 9.26 -2.60 12.80
N ALA A 175 9.91 -1.96 11.81
CA ALA A 175 11.08 -2.51 11.11
C ALA A 175 12.20 -2.91 12.08
N GLU A 176 12.50 -2.07 13.08
CA GLU A 176 13.52 -2.34 14.10
C GLU A 176 13.22 -3.62 14.89
N ALA A 177 11.95 -3.84 15.26
CA ALA A 177 11.52 -5.02 15.98
C ALA A 177 11.60 -6.28 15.10
N ILE A 178 11.19 -6.19 13.83
CA ILE A 178 11.25 -7.30 12.87
C ILE A 178 12.70 -7.74 12.64
N CYS A 179 13.61 -6.80 12.46
CA CYS A 179 15.03 -7.10 12.28
C CYS A 179 15.63 -7.77 13.54
N ALA A 180 15.24 -7.34 14.74
CA ALA A 180 15.68 -7.96 16.00
C ALA A 180 15.13 -9.39 16.18
N ILE A 181 13.86 -9.62 15.83
CA ILE A 181 13.25 -10.96 15.84
C ILE A 181 13.95 -11.87 14.84
N THR A 182 14.23 -11.37 13.62
CA THR A 182 14.93 -12.14 12.58
C THR A 182 16.32 -12.57 13.05
N SER A 183 17.08 -11.65 13.64
CA SER A 183 18.38 -11.95 14.24
C SER A 183 18.29 -13.01 15.34
N ALA A 184 17.32 -12.88 16.25
CA ALA A 184 17.13 -13.86 17.32
C ALA A 184 16.74 -15.25 16.82
N CYS A 185 15.89 -15.32 15.78
CA CYS A 185 15.50 -16.57 15.13
C CYS A 185 16.68 -17.23 14.40
N LEU A 186 17.47 -16.46 13.66
CA LEU A 186 18.65 -16.97 12.96
C LEU A 186 19.68 -17.55 13.93
N HIS A 187 20.02 -16.80 14.97
CA HIS A 187 21.07 -17.18 15.92
C HIS A 187 20.56 -18.12 17.02
N GLY A 188 19.26 -18.40 17.07
CA GLY A 188 18.63 -19.24 18.08
C GLY A 188 18.76 -18.69 19.51
N LYS A 189 18.94 -17.38 19.66
CA LYS A 189 19.23 -16.72 20.94
C LYS A 189 18.61 -15.32 20.99
N ILE A 190 17.99 -15.00 22.11
CA ILE A 190 17.54 -13.65 22.43
C ILE A 190 18.68 -12.92 23.17
N GLU A 191 19.19 -11.85 22.58
CA GLU A 191 20.15 -10.97 23.23
C GLU A 191 19.45 -9.96 24.14
N GLU A 192 20.19 -9.38 25.08
CA GLU A 192 19.65 -8.31 25.95
C GLU A 192 19.15 -7.11 25.12
N SER A 193 19.86 -6.80 24.02
CA SER A 193 19.49 -5.77 23.05
C SER A 193 18.22 -6.11 22.25
N THR A 194 17.92 -7.39 22.02
CA THR A 194 16.78 -7.83 21.20
C THR A 194 15.46 -7.31 21.79
N MET A 195 15.25 -7.51 23.09
CA MET A 195 14.03 -7.06 23.75
C MET A 195 13.92 -5.53 23.77
N GLN A 196 15.04 -4.82 23.87
CA GLN A 196 15.06 -3.37 23.79
C GLN A 196 14.64 -2.89 22.39
N HIS A 197 15.14 -3.51 21.32
CA HIS A 197 14.75 -3.17 19.94
C HIS A 197 13.28 -3.45 19.67
N ILE A 198 12.75 -4.57 20.15
CA ILE A 198 11.31 -4.89 20.06
C ILE A 198 10.48 -3.85 20.81
N TYR A 199 10.87 -3.53 22.06
CA TYR A 199 10.20 -2.53 22.87
C TYR A 199 10.20 -1.15 22.20
N ASN A 200 11.32 -0.74 21.60
CA ASN A 200 11.44 0.52 20.87
C ASN A 200 10.45 0.59 19.70
N GLY A 201 10.39 -0.45 18.87
CA GLY A 201 9.48 -0.50 17.72
C GLY A 201 8.01 -0.40 18.14
N VAL A 202 7.60 -1.18 19.13
CA VAL A 202 6.21 -1.17 19.65
C VAL A 202 5.88 0.18 20.32
N THR A 203 6.82 0.78 21.05
CA THR A 203 6.61 2.09 21.69
C THR A 203 6.47 3.21 20.67
N LYS A 204 7.27 3.20 19.60
CA LYS A 204 7.13 4.16 18.48
C LYS A 204 5.76 4.03 17.81
N ALA A 205 5.38 2.81 17.44
CA ALA A 205 4.06 2.53 16.84
C ALA A 205 2.91 3.00 17.74
N THR A 206 2.98 2.73 19.05
CA THR A 206 1.99 3.17 20.03
C THR A 206 1.93 4.70 20.11
N SER A 207 3.09 5.36 20.16
CA SER A 207 3.17 6.83 20.20
C SER A 207 2.54 7.46 18.94
N THR A 208 2.76 6.86 17.78
CA THR A 208 2.15 7.31 16.51
C THR A 208 0.62 7.26 16.57
N ILE A 209 0.05 6.20 17.16
CA ILE A 209 -1.39 6.08 17.36
C ILE A 209 -1.89 7.17 18.33
N GLU A 210 -1.22 7.36 19.46
CA GLU A 210 -1.63 8.30 20.51
C GLU A 210 -1.56 9.77 20.06
N VAL A 211 -0.41 10.21 19.55
CA VAL A 211 -0.17 11.62 19.14
C VAL A 211 -1.16 12.05 18.05
N ARG A 212 -1.51 11.14 17.15
CA ARG A 212 -2.38 11.44 16.01
C ARG A 212 -3.86 11.40 16.40
N HIS A 213 -4.26 10.60 17.40
CA HIS A 213 -5.60 10.68 18.00
C HIS A 213 -5.86 12.10 18.55
N TYR A 214 -4.91 12.71 19.27
CA TYR A 214 -5.06 14.07 19.80
C TYR A 214 -5.12 15.17 18.72
N THR A 215 -4.47 14.95 17.57
CA THR A 215 -4.38 15.98 16.51
C THR A 215 -5.62 15.99 15.61
N VAL A 216 -6.24 14.83 15.36
CA VAL A 216 -7.44 14.70 14.50
C VAL A 216 -8.69 15.24 15.20
N PHE A 217 -8.90 14.87 16.47
CA PHE A 217 -10.12 15.26 17.19
C PHE A 217 -10.15 16.73 17.60
N ASN A 218 -8.99 17.38 17.78
CA ASN A 218 -8.92 18.80 18.18
C ASN A 218 -8.86 19.79 17.00
N ARG A 219 -8.78 19.33 15.74
CA ARG A 219 -8.82 20.19 14.54
C ARG A 219 -10.11 20.05 13.73
N SER A 220 -11.10 19.32 14.26
CA SER A 220 -12.39 19.06 13.62
C SER A 220 -13.54 19.92 14.19
N TYR A 221 -13.23 21.12 14.69
CA TYR A 221 -14.20 22.15 15.09
C TYR A 221 -13.76 23.52 14.58
#